data_AF-A0A349SGS3-F1
#
_entry.id   AF-A0A349SGS3-F1
#
_cell.length_a   1.000
_cell.length_b   1.000
_cell.length_c   1.000
_cell.angle_alpha   90.00
_cell.angle_beta   90.00
_cell.angle_gamma   90.00
#
_symmetry.space_group_name_H-M   'P 1'
#
loop_
_entity.id
_entity.type
_entity.pdbx_description
1 polymer ?
#
loop_
_entity_poly.entity_id
_entity_poly.type
_entity_poly.pdbx_seq_one_letter_code
_entity_poly.pdbx_strand_id
1 'polypeptide(L)'
;MKPPVRVAVTGAAGQISYALLFRIASGDMLGNDQPVILQLLEIPPAMAALQGTVMEIKDGAFPLVHGIVASDEPEVAFGDADFAMLVGA
;
A
#
# COMPACT_ATOMS: atom_id res chain seq x y z
N MET A 1 -17.48 7.46 8.15
CA MET A 1 -16.23 7.14 7.43
C MET A 1 -16.34 7.71 6.03
N LYS A 2 -15.26 8.33 5.54
CA LYS A 2 -15.20 8.84 4.16
C LYS A 2 -15.15 7.68 3.15
N PRO A 3 -15.44 7.91 1.85
CA PRO A 3 -15.15 6.91 0.81
C PRO A 3 -13.67 6.54 0.81
N PRO A 4 -13.28 5.27 0.57
CA PRO A 4 -11.88 4.89 0.49
C PRO A 4 -11.14 5.60 -0.63
N VAL A 5 -9.90 6.00 -0.35
CA VAL A 5 -8.97 6.53 -1.36
C VAL A 5 -7.89 5.51 -1.69
N ARG A 6 -7.36 5.60 -2.89
CA ARG A 6 -6.36 4.70 -3.46
C ARG A 6 -4.97 5.27 -3.32
N VAL A 7 -4.08 4.55 -2.65
CA VAL A 7 -2.70 4.96 -2.39
C VAL A 7 -1.75 3.98 -3.04
N ALA A 8 -1.14 4.40 -4.14
CA ALA A 8 -0.09 3.64 -4.80
C ALA A 8 1.27 3.86 -4.13
N VAL A 9 2.03 2.78 -3.90
CA VAL A 9 3.39 2.82 -3.32
C VAL A 9 4.31 1.93 -4.15
N THR A 10 5.38 2.49 -4.69
CA THR A 10 6.41 1.74 -5.43
C THR A 10 7.54 1.28 -4.52
N GLY A 11 8.28 0.26 -4.91
CA GLY A 11 9.31 -0.33 -4.05
C GLY A 11 8.70 -0.82 -2.74
N ALA A 12 7.48 -1.37 -2.80
CA ALA A 12 6.65 -1.63 -1.64
C ALA A 12 7.20 -2.70 -0.69
N ALA A 13 8.16 -3.52 -1.13
CA ALA A 13 8.89 -4.46 -0.27
C ALA A 13 10.19 -3.86 0.32
N GLY A 14 10.53 -2.63 -0.06
CA GLY A 14 11.70 -1.92 0.43
C GLY A 14 11.56 -1.42 1.88
N GLN A 15 12.69 -1.13 2.52
CA GLN A 15 12.74 -0.74 3.94
C GLN A 15 11.97 0.57 4.25
N ILE A 16 12.04 1.56 3.35
CA ILE A 16 11.30 2.81 3.51
C ILE A 16 9.79 2.55 3.41
N SER A 17 9.38 1.79 2.40
CA SER A 17 7.98 1.43 2.19
C SER A 17 7.44 0.59 3.33
N TYR A 18 8.23 -0.35 3.86
CA TYR A 18 7.84 -1.13 5.02
C TYR A 18 7.47 -0.24 6.21
N ALA A 19 8.30 0.74 6.58
CA ALA A 19 7.97 1.69 7.64
C ALA A 19 6.78 2.60 7.29
N LEU A 20 6.64 2.99 6.02
CA LEU A 20 5.58 3.87 5.55
C LEU A 20 4.19 3.20 5.56
N LEU A 21 4.10 1.96 5.08
CA LEU A 21 2.83 1.28 4.82
C LEU A 21 2.00 1.08 6.09
N PHE A 22 2.62 0.71 7.21
CA PHE A 22 1.91 0.57 8.49
C PHE A 22 1.37 1.90 9.01
N ARG A 23 2.06 3.01 8.73
CA ARG A 23 1.61 4.36 9.10
C ARG A 23 0.47 4.86 8.21
N ILE A 24 0.49 4.49 6.93
CA ILE A 24 -0.66 4.75 6.05
C ILE A 24 -1.86 3.94 6.54
N ALA A 25 -1.65 2.64 6.82
CA ALA A 25 -2.69 1.74 7.31
C ALA A 25 -3.27 2.16 8.67
N SER A 26 -2.48 2.77 9.56
CA SER A 26 -2.93 3.31 10.85
C SER A 26 -3.70 4.63 10.75
N GLY A 27 -3.64 5.31 9.59
CA GLY A 27 -4.29 6.61 9.38
C GLY A 27 -3.39 7.81 9.62
N ASP A 28 -2.09 7.65 9.93
CA ASP A 28 -1.18 8.77 10.20
C ASP A 28 -1.04 9.72 9.01
N MET A 29 -1.19 9.22 7.79
CA MET A 29 -1.01 10.01 6.57
C MET A 29 -2.23 10.87 6.22
N LEU A 30 -3.43 10.31 6.35
CA LEU A 30 -4.68 10.90 5.81
C LEU A 30 -5.76 11.14 6.86
N GLY A 31 -5.50 10.76 8.12
CA GLY A 31 -6.41 10.90 9.26
C GLY A 31 -7.15 9.60 9.61
N ASN A 32 -7.58 9.53 10.88
CA ASN A 32 -8.21 8.34 11.47
C ASN A 32 -9.66 8.07 10.99
N ASP A 33 -10.18 8.86 10.05
CA ASP A 33 -11.52 8.75 9.48
C ASP A 33 -11.54 8.46 7.97
N GLN A 34 -10.35 8.27 7.38
CA GLN A 34 -10.13 8.07 5.95
C GLN A 34 -9.72 6.62 5.65
N PRO A 35 -10.64 5.77 5.15
CA PRO A 35 -10.30 4.46 4.63
C PRO A 35 -9.34 4.54 3.44
N VAL A 36 -8.51 3.51 3.28
CA VAL A 36 -7.52 3.40 2.20
C VAL A 36 -7.57 2.05 1.49
N ILE A 37 -7.25 2.07 0.20
CA ILE A 37 -6.90 0.91 -0.60
C ILE A 37 -5.42 1.05 -0.94
N LEU A 38 -4.61 0.10 -0.48
CA LEU A 38 -3.17 0.10 -0.73
C LEU A 38 -2.90 -0.58 -2.07
N GLN A 39 -2.24 0.12 -2.99
CA GLN A 39 -1.80 -0.44 -4.27
C GLN A 39 -0.28 -0.48 -4.29
N LEU A 40 0.28 -1.69 -4.28
CA LEU A 40 1.67 -1.94 -4.00
C LEU A 40 2.37 -2.45 -5.25
N LEU A 41 3.38 -1.70 -5.71
CA LEU A 41 4.18 -2.04 -6.88
C LEU A 41 5.57 -2.51 -6.43
N GLU A 42 6.01 -3.64 -6.99
CA GLU A 42 7.39 -4.10 -6.91
C GLU A 42 7.88 -4.67 -8.24
N ILE A 43 9.18 -4.89 -8.35
CA ILE A 43 9.74 -5.64 -9.47
C ILE A 43 9.51 -7.16 -9.30
N PRO A 44 9.44 -7.96 -10.38
CA PRO A 44 9.18 -9.40 -10.30
C PRO A 44 10.06 -10.17 -9.28
N PRO A 45 11.38 -9.89 -9.15
CA PRO A 45 12.22 -10.54 -8.14
C PRO A 45 11.84 -10.27 -6.69
N ALA A 46 11.16 -9.15 -6.41
CA ALA A 46 10.77 -8.71 -5.08
C ALA A 46 9.32 -9.09 -4.72
N MET A 47 8.57 -9.71 -5.63
CA MET A 47 7.15 -10.03 -5.41
C MET A 47 6.93 -10.99 -4.23
N ALA A 48 7.84 -11.93 -3.98
CA ALA A 48 7.73 -12.80 -2.80
C ALA A 48 7.86 -12.01 -1.49
N ALA A 49 8.76 -11.04 -1.43
CA ALA A 49 8.90 -10.16 -0.27
C ALA A 49 7.68 -9.26 -0.12
N LEU A 50 7.14 -8.73 -1.23
CA LEU A 50 5.92 -7.94 -1.21
C LEU A 50 4.73 -8.74 -0.65
N GLN A 51 4.59 -10.01 -1.02
CA GLN A 51 3.54 -10.86 -0.44
C GLN A 51 3.69 -11.02 1.08
N GLY A 52 4.93 -11.07 1.59
CA GLY A 52 5.19 -11.04 3.04
C GLY A 52 4.62 -9.77 3.69
N THR A 53 4.93 -8.60 3.13
CA THR A 53 4.37 -7.32 3.61
C THR A 53 2.84 -7.29 3.55
N VAL A 54 2.22 -7.85 2.50
CA VAL A 54 0.76 -7.97 2.40
C VAL A 54 0.18 -8.84 3.52
N MET A 55 0.83 -9.95 3.87
CA MET A 55 0.40 -10.80 4.99
C MET A 55 0.46 -10.02 6.30
N GLU A 56 1.56 -9.32 6.55
CA GLU A 56 1.72 -8.53 7.78
C GLU A 56 0.68 -7.41 7.93
N ILE A 57 0.34 -6.71 6.85
CA ILE A 57 -0.71 -5.68 6.88
C ILE A 57 -2.08 -6.31 7.19
N LYS A 58 -2.39 -7.49 6.62
CA LYS A 58 -3.63 -8.22 6.92
C LYS A 58 -3.68 -8.66 8.37
N ASP A 59 -2.59 -9.21 8.89
CA ASP A 59 -2.48 -9.65 10.29
C ASP A 59 -2.56 -8.47 11.27
N GLY A 60 -2.12 -7.28 10.84
CA GLY A 60 -2.28 -6.03 11.59
C GLY A 60 -3.75 -5.58 11.78
N ALA A 61 -4.70 -6.20 11.07
CA ALA A 61 -6.15 -5.95 11.21
C ALA A 61 -6.54 -4.46 11.23
N PHE A 62 -5.85 -3.64 10.44
CA PHE A 62 -6.05 -2.19 10.42
C PHE A 62 -7.46 -1.83 9.95
N PRO A 63 -8.28 -1.14 10.76
CA PRO A 63 -9.68 -0.86 10.43
C PRO A 63 -9.84 0.08 9.23
N LEU A 64 -8.79 0.82 8.85
CA LEU A 64 -8.82 1.73 7.72
C LEU A 64 -8.42 1.05 6.40
N VAL A 65 -7.78 -0.11 6.42
CA VAL A 65 -7.37 -0.82 5.20
C VAL A 65 -8.56 -1.60 4.64
N HIS A 66 -9.14 -1.12 3.55
CA HIS A 66 -10.33 -1.69 2.91
C HIS A 66 -10.00 -2.54 1.68
N GLY A 67 -8.74 -2.51 1.23
CA GLY A 67 -8.28 -3.32 0.11
C GLY A 67 -6.78 -3.24 -0.03
N ILE A 68 -6.20 -4.30 -0.62
CA ILE A 68 -4.79 -4.35 -0.98
C ILE A 68 -4.70 -4.94 -2.39
N VAL A 69 -4.01 -4.24 -3.28
CA VAL A 69 -3.60 -4.71 -4.60
C VAL A 69 -2.08 -4.81 -4.59
N ALA A 70 -1.52 -5.94 -4.97
CA ALA A 70 -0.08 -6.13 -5.11
C ALA A 70 0.21 -6.63 -6.51
N SER A 71 1.12 -5.96 -7.22
CA SER A 71 1.41 -6.24 -8.62
C SER A 71 2.85 -5.85 -8.97
N ASP A 72 3.36 -6.44 -10.03
CA ASP A 72 4.56 -6.03 -10.75
C ASP A 72 4.27 -5.24 -12.03
N GLU A 73 3.00 -4.99 -12.32
CA GLU A 73 2.52 -4.19 -13.46
C GLU A 73 2.14 -2.78 -12.98
N PRO A 74 2.84 -1.72 -13.46
CA PRO A 74 2.53 -0.34 -13.09
C PRO A 74 1.08 0.06 -13.37
N GLU A 75 0.50 -0.40 -14.47
CA GLU A 75 -0.87 -0.08 -14.88
C GLU A 75 -1.90 -0.58 -13.85
N VAL A 76 -1.64 -1.74 -13.24
CA VAL A 76 -2.47 -2.31 -12.18
C VAL A 76 -2.27 -1.56 -10.87
N ALA A 77 -1.02 -1.28 -10.51
CA ALA A 77 -0.69 -0.60 -9.26
C ALA A 77 -1.12 0.87 -9.24
N PHE A 78 -1.13 1.55 -10.38
CA PHE A 78 -1.54 2.96 -10.50
C PHE A 78 -2.99 3.15 -10.93
N GLY A 79 -3.72 2.08 -11.26
CA GLY A 79 -5.13 2.16 -11.67
C GLY A 79 -5.97 2.93 -10.66
N ASP A 80 -6.52 4.06 -11.10
CA ASP A 80 -7.36 5.00 -10.32
C ASP A 80 -6.71 5.53 -9.04
N ALA A 81 -5.37 5.59 -8.96
CA ALA A 81 -4.67 6.08 -7.77
C ALA A 81 -4.97 7.56 -7.48
N ASP A 82 -5.42 7.87 -6.27
CA ASP A 82 -5.59 9.25 -5.78
C ASP A 82 -4.25 9.84 -5.33
N PHE A 83 -3.37 8.99 -4.78
CA PHE A 83 -2.04 9.34 -4.32
C PHE A 83 -1.01 8.33 -4.83
N ALA A 84 0.20 8.79 -5.15
CA ALA A 84 1.31 7.92 -5.55
C ALA A 84 2.59 8.29 -4.78
N MET A 85 3.14 7.31 -4.06
CA MET A 85 4.40 7.39 -3.32
C MET A 85 5.47 6.63 -4.11
N LEU A 86 6.26 7.37 -4.88
CA LEU A 86 7.31 6.80 -5.74
C LEU A 86 8.61 6.61 -4.96
N VAL A 87 8.68 5.55 -4.15
CA VAL A 87 9.79 5.30 -3.20
C VAL A 87 10.90 4.46 -3.84
N GLY A 88 10.57 3.32 -4.44
CA GLY A 88 11.49 2.56 -5.29
C GLY A 88 11.31 3.02 -6.73
N ALA A 89 12.28 3.75 -7.26
CA ALA A 89 12.32 4.23 -8.65
C ALA A 89 13.60 3.72 -9.33
#